data_AF-A0A949DSG5-F1
#
_entry.id   AF-A0A949DSG5-F1
#
_cell.length_a   1.000
_cell.length_b   1.000
_cell.length_c   1.000
_cell.angle_alpha   90.00
_cell.angle_beta   90.00
_cell.angle_gamma   90.00
#
_symmetry.space_group_name_H-M   'P 1'
#
loop_
_entity.id
_entity.type
_entity.pdbx_description
1 polymer ?
#
loop_
_entity_poly.entity_id
_entity_poly.type
_entity_poly.pdbx_seq_one_letter_code
_entity_poly.pdbx_strand_id
1 'polypeptide(L)'
;MGEGVDPTKMCQSLVDKVARSRQLQSVTDPELLILFEDWLEELEDEVRTFLQQHPESKAEDLSNNLGFSHSGAIFLLAKLRREQKI
;
A
#
# COMPACT_ATOMS: atom_id res chain seq x y z
N MET A 1 -9.10 -1.45 -26.37
CA MET A 1 -9.51 -0.28 -25.56
C MET A 1 -9.15 -0.59 -24.13
N GLY A 2 -8.30 0.24 -23.51
CA GLY A 2 -7.48 -0.12 -22.35
C GLY A 2 -8.28 -0.48 -21.10
N GLU A 3 -8.05 -1.68 -20.59
CA GLU A 3 -8.38 -2.07 -19.23
C GLU A 3 -7.30 -1.52 -18.30
N GLY A 4 -7.43 -0.24 -17.94
CA GLY A 4 -6.72 0.32 -16.79
C GLY A 4 -7.33 -0.25 -15.52
N VAL A 5 -6.65 -1.23 -14.91
CA VAL A 5 -6.99 -1.69 -13.56
C VAL A 5 -6.74 -0.53 -12.60
N ASP A 6 -7.81 0.01 -12.03
CA ASP A 6 -7.77 1.06 -11.01
C ASP A 6 -6.97 0.54 -9.80
N PRO A 7 -5.79 1.11 -9.48
CA PRO A 7 -4.91 0.63 -8.41
C PRO A 7 -5.62 0.59 -7.06
N THR A 8 -6.54 1.53 -6.84
CA THR A 8 -7.34 1.64 -5.62
C THR A 8 -8.24 0.42 -5.44
N LYS A 9 -8.85 -0.08 -6.54
CA LYS A 9 -9.72 -1.27 -6.53
C LYS A 9 -8.92 -2.56 -6.36
N MET A 10 -7.68 -2.60 -6.83
CA MET A 10 -6.77 -3.72 -6.62
C MET A 10 -6.38 -3.84 -5.14
N CYS A 11 -5.94 -2.75 -4.52
CA CYS A 11 -5.58 -2.70 -3.10
C CYS A 11 -6.75 -3.09 -2.19
N GLN A 12 -7.95 -2.56 -2.48
CA GLN A 12 -9.15 -2.90 -1.71
C GLN A 12 -9.52 -4.39 -1.85
N SER A 13 -9.41 -4.94 -3.07
CA SER A 13 -9.68 -6.36 -3.34
C SER A 13 -8.67 -7.29 -2.67
N LEU A 14 -7.39 -6.90 -2.58
CA LEU A 14 -6.37 -7.67 -1.90
C LEU A 14 -6.59 -7.69 -0.38
N VAL A 15 -6.88 -6.53 0.22
CA VAL A 15 -7.15 -6.42 1.66
C VAL A 15 -8.41 -7.19 2.05
N ASP A 16 -9.49 -7.10 1.26
CA ASP A 16 -10.74 -7.83 1.53
C ASP A 16 -10.58 -9.34 1.33
N LYS A 17 -9.76 -9.77 0.37
CA LYS A 17 -9.41 -11.20 0.16
C LYS A 17 -8.53 -11.74 1.28
N VAL A 18 -7.56 -10.96 1.76
CA VAL A 18 -6.69 -11.31 2.90
C VAL A 18 -7.50 -11.40 4.20
N ALA A 19 -8.45 -10.48 4.43
CA ALA A 19 -9.29 -10.47 5.63
C ALA A 19 -10.29 -11.64 5.70
N ARG A 20 -10.76 -12.16 4.55
CA ARG A 20 -11.63 -13.35 4.49
C ARG A 20 -10.87 -14.68 4.47
N SER A 21 -9.55 -14.66 4.29
CA SER A 21 -8.74 -15.85 4.03
C SER A 21 -7.93 -16.29 5.25
N ARG A 22 -8.60 -16.81 6.28
CA ARG A 22 -8.00 -17.87 7.10
C ARG A 22 -8.16 -19.27 6.46
N GLN A 23 -8.70 -19.34 5.23
CA GLN A 23 -9.05 -20.59 4.54
C GLN A 23 -8.45 -20.76 3.13
N LEU A 24 -7.88 -19.75 2.46
CA LEU A 24 -7.24 -19.99 1.17
C LEU A 24 -5.73 -20.19 1.34
N GLN A 25 -5.36 -21.46 1.41
CA GLN A 25 -4.10 -22.01 0.92
C GLN A 25 -3.91 -21.79 -0.60
N SER A 26 -4.44 -20.69 -1.18
CA SER A 26 -4.43 -20.35 -2.61
C SER A 26 -3.86 -18.95 -2.89
N VAL A 27 -3.25 -18.32 -1.89
CA VAL A 27 -2.47 -17.08 -1.98
C VAL A 27 -1.04 -17.57 -1.73
N THR A 28 -0.22 -17.87 -2.73
CA THR A 28 0.32 -16.96 -3.75
C THR A 28 0.99 -17.80 -4.82
N ASP A 29 0.82 -17.43 -6.09
CA ASP A 29 1.89 -17.72 -7.06
C ASP A 29 3.15 -17.01 -6.56
N PRO A 30 4.28 -17.71 -6.31
CA PRO A 30 5.51 -17.09 -5.81
C PRO A 30 5.95 -15.89 -6.66
N GLU A 31 5.68 -15.90 -7.97
CA GLU A 31 6.01 -14.78 -8.86
C GLU A 31 5.16 -13.54 -8.56
N LEU A 32 3.87 -13.72 -8.24
CA LEU A 32 2.99 -12.61 -7.88
C LEU A 32 3.31 -12.03 -6.50
N LEU A 33 3.85 -12.84 -5.58
CA LEU A 33 4.29 -12.36 -4.27
C LEU A 33 5.45 -11.38 -4.42
N ILE A 34 6.44 -11.72 -5.26
CA ILE A 34 7.61 -10.87 -5.53
C ILE A 34 7.17 -9.53 -6.10
N LEU A 35 6.27 -9.54 -7.11
CA LEU A 35 5.76 -8.30 -7.71
C LEU A 35 5.00 -7.42 -6.70
N PHE A 36 4.29 -8.04 -5.76
CA PHE A 36 3.61 -7.29 -4.70
C PHE A 36 4.59 -6.69 -3.70
N GLU A 37 5.65 -7.42 -3.34
CA GLU A 37 6.72 -6.94 -2.47
C GLU A 37 7.47 -5.78 -3.11
N ASP A 38 7.88 -5.90 -4.38
CA ASP A 38 8.55 -4.85 -5.15
C ASP A 38 7.67 -3.58 -5.20
N TRP A 39 6.38 -3.73 -5.55
CA TRP A 39 5.45 -2.61 -5.61
C TRP A 39 5.23 -1.95 -4.23
N LEU A 40 5.20 -2.74 -3.16
CA LEU A 40 5.07 -2.21 -1.80
C LEU A 40 6.33 -1.41 -1.38
N GLU A 41 7.53 -1.86 -1.78
CA GLU A 41 8.76 -1.11 -1.53
C GLU A 41 8.78 0.22 -2.28
N GLU A 42 8.40 0.23 -3.57
CA GLU A 42 8.28 1.47 -4.36
C GLU A 42 7.31 2.47 -3.70
N LEU A 43 6.17 1.95 -3.22
CA LEU A 43 5.15 2.70 -2.51
C LEU A 43 5.67 3.29 -1.19
N GLU A 44 6.45 2.53 -0.42
CA GLU A 44 7.09 3.02 0.80
C GLU A 44 8.05 4.18 0.52
N ASP A 45 8.83 4.09 -0.55
CA ASP A 45 9.80 5.12 -0.93
C ASP A 45 9.11 6.41 -1.41
N GLU A 46 7.99 6.29 -2.13
CA GLU A 46 7.18 7.45 -2.50
C GLU A 46 6.63 8.18 -1.25
N VAL A 47 6.08 7.43 -0.29
CA VAL A 47 5.59 7.99 0.98
C VAL A 47 6.72 8.65 1.77
N ARG A 48 7.90 8.02 1.84
CA ARG A 48 9.07 8.61 2.52
C ARG A 48 9.50 9.91 1.84
N THR A 49 9.54 9.93 0.51
CA THR A 49 9.90 11.13 -0.26
C THR A 49 8.91 12.26 0.00
N PHE A 50 7.62 11.95 0.03
CA PHE A 50 6.57 12.92 0.36
C PHE A 50 6.74 13.47 1.78
N LEU A 51 6.98 12.61 2.78
CA LEU A 51 7.17 13.01 4.18
C LEU A 51 8.47 13.82 4.39
N GLN A 52 9.50 13.61 3.59
CA GLN A 52 10.70 14.47 3.63
C GLN A 52 10.40 15.89 3.15
N GLN A 53 9.51 16.05 2.18
CA GLN A 53 9.06 17.36 1.68
C GLN A 53 8.02 18.00 2.63
N HIS A 54 7.23 17.17 3.32
CA HIS A 54 6.16 17.58 4.21
C HIS A 54 6.20 16.80 5.55
N PRO A 55 7.10 17.17 6.49
CA PRO A 55 7.38 16.37 7.70
C PRO A 55 6.19 16.21 8.65
N GLU A 56 5.28 17.18 8.67
CA GLU A 56 4.11 17.20 9.56
C GLU A 56 2.87 16.55 8.93
N SER A 57 3.00 15.94 7.74
CA SER A 57 1.89 15.32 7.03
C SER A 57 1.32 14.10 7.77
N LYS A 58 0.01 13.99 7.72
CA LYS A 58 -0.79 12.92 8.35
C LYS A 58 -1.31 11.97 7.28
N ALA A 59 -1.97 10.90 7.74
CA ALA A 59 -2.57 9.90 6.85
C ALA A 59 -3.53 10.53 5.82
N GLU A 60 -4.26 11.58 6.20
CA GLU A 60 -5.17 12.32 5.33
C GLU A 60 -4.43 13.00 4.18
N ASP A 61 -3.29 13.63 4.47
CA ASP A 61 -2.45 14.29 3.46
C ASP A 61 -1.89 13.27 2.47
N LEU A 62 -1.43 12.11 2.95
CA LEU A 62 -0.95 11.02 2.10
C LEU A 62 -2.06 10.48 1.20
N SER A 63 -3.28 10.26 1.74
CA SER A 63 -4.39 9.76 0.93
C SER A 63 -4.83 10.74 -0.17
N ASN A 64 -4.80 12.04 0.13
CA ASN A 64 -5.23 13.07 -0.83
C ASN A 64 -4.18 13.34 -1.91
N ASN A 65 -2.89 13.20 -1.60
CA ASN A 65 -1.80 13.56 -2.51
C ASN A 65 -1.22 12.38 -3.29
N LEU A 66 -1.26 11.16 -2.73
CA LEU A 66 -0.63 9.99 -3.32
C LEU A 66 -1.64 8.95 -3.87
N GLY A 67 -2.95 9.20 -3.70
CA GLY A 67 -3.99 8.37 -4.31
C GLY A 67 -4.24 7.03 -3.61
N PHE A 68 -3.73 6.83 -2.40
CA PHE A 68 -4.04 5.65 -1.57
C PHE A 68 -5.31 5.87 -0.75
N SER A 69 -5.99 4.79 -0.38
CA SER A 69 -7.10 4.88 0.57
C SER A 69 -6.60 5.36 1.94
N HIS A 70 -7.48 5.99 2.73
CA HIS A 70 -7.14 6.45 4.08
C HIS A 70 -6.61 5.31 4.96
N SER A 71 -7.20 4.12 4.86
CA SER A 71 -6.72 2.92 5.57
C SER A 71 -5.32 2.49 5.12
N GLY A 72 -5.00 2.60 3.82
CA GLY A 72 -3.67 2.33 3.28
C GLY A 72 -2.64 3.33 3.81
N ALA A 73 -2.98 4.62 3.85
CA ALA A 73 -2.12 5.66 4.41
C ALA A 73 -1.82 5.45 5.90
N ILE A 74 -2.83 5.06 6.70
CA ILE A 74 -2.64 4.70 8.12
C ILE A 74 -1.68 3.50 8.23
N PHE A 75 -1.90 2.46 7.43
CA PHE A 75 -1.07 1.26 7.45
C PHE A 75 0.39 1.58 7.13
N LEU A 76 0.64 2.33 6.05
CA LEU A 76 2.00 2.70 5.62
C LEU A 76 2.71 3.54 6.68
N LEU A 77 2.05 4.53 7.26
CA LEU A 77 2.63 5.33 8.35
C LEU A 77 3.00 4.48 9.57
N ALA A 78 2.11 3.58 9.99
CA ALA A 78 2.38 2.69 11.12
C ALA A 78 3.54 1.74 10.83
N LYS A 79 3.62 1.21 9.60
CA LYS A 79 4.70 0.32 9.17
C LYS A 79 6.05 1.04 9.11
N LEU A 80 6.13 2.20 8.47
CA LEU A 80 7.37 2.97 8.36
C LEU A 80 7.92 3.40 9.72
N ARG A 81 7.06 3.82 10.66
CA ARG A 81 7.46 4.14 12.04
C ARG A 81 7.99 2.91 12.78
N ARG A 82 7.33 1.76 12.64
CA ARG A 82 7.77 0.50 13.26
C ARG A 82 9.15 0.07 12.74
N GLU A 83 9.42 0.35 11.47
CA GLU A 83 10.69 0.03 10.80
C GLU A 83 11.75 1.13 10.97
N GLN A 84 11.45 2.22 11.69
CA GLN A 84 12.34 3.38 11.90
C GLN A 84 12.82 4.01 10.58
N LYS A 85 12.00 3.92 9.54
CA LYS A 85 12.27 4.54 8.22
C LYS A 85 11.80 6.01 8.16
N ILE A 86 11.00 6.44 9.13
CA ILE A 86 10.53 7.80 9.43
C ILE A 86 10.43 8.00 10.94
#